data_AF-A0A7S2TXA4-F1
#
_entry.id   AF-A0A7S2TXA4-F1
#
_cell.length_a   1.000
_cell.length_b   1.000
_cell.length_c   1.000
_cell.angle_alpha   90.00
_cell.angle_beta   90.00
_cell.angle_gamma   90.00
#
_symmetry.space_group_name_H-M   'P 1'
#
loop_
_entity.id
_entity.type
_entity.pdbx_description
1 polymer ?
#
loop_
_entity_poly.entity_id
_entity_poly.type
_entity_poly.pdbx_seq_one_letter_code
_entity_poly.pdbx_strand_id
1 'polypeptide(L)'
;TDGIHCRGRAAPHIKSFLRYGGEDGQELAWVLLTSHNLSKAAWGEEQKGKFGAQMMIRHWELGVLFVPKKGVHMSTTARPAAPNRQRFPLPYGLPTTRYKPSDVPWRWDVRFKKPDRFGHCSVSGL
;
A
#
# COMPACT_ATOMS: atom_id res chain seq x y z
N THR A 1 -15.19 2.79 17.28
CA THR A 1 -14.77 1.42 16.90
C THR A 1 -14.08 1.51 15.55
N ASP A 2 -12.79 1.85 15.54
CA ASP A 2 -12.05 2.10 14.30
C ASP A 2 -11.70 0.79 13.59
N GLY A 3 -12.28 0.60 12.40
CA GLY A 3 -12.17 -0.61 11.56
C GLY A 3 -10.77 -1.00 11.09
N ILE A 4 -9.71 -0.36 11.61
CA ILE A 4 -8.31 -0.72 11.37
C ILE A 4 -7.97 -2.07 12.04
N HIS A 5 -8.66 -2.44 13.13
CA HIS A 5 -8.32 -3.61 13.94
C HIS A 5 -8.84 -4.98 13.43
N CYS A 6 -9.76 -5.03 12.46
CA CYS A 6 -10.40 -6.30 12.07
C CYS A 6 -9.67 -7.10 10.97
N ARG A 7 -8.59 -6.56 10.37
CA ARG A 7 -7.86 -7.21 9.26
C ARG A 7 -6.41 -7.60 9.57
N GLY A 8 -5.96 -7.51 10.82
CA GLY A 8 -4.56 -7.77 11.19
C GLY A 8 -4.03 -9.19 10.91
N ARG A 9 -4.91 -10.15 10.60
CA ARG A 9 -4.55 -11.53 10.21
C ARG A 9 -4.89 -11.87 8.75
N ALA A 10 -5.38 -10.90 7.97
CA ALA A 10 -5.71 -11.09 6.56
C ALA A 10 -4.57 -10.52 5.71
N ALA A 11 -3.84 -11.40 5.01
CA ALA A 11 -2.75 -10.97 4.13
C ALA A 11 -3.28 -10.06 3.01
N PRO A 12 -2.67 -8.89 2.77
CA PRO A 12 -3.18 -7.94 1.79
C PRO A 12 -2.89 -8.40 0.35
N HIS A 13 -3.93 -8.43 -0.49
CA HIS A 13 -3.79 -8.45 -1.96
C HIS A 13 -4.13 -7.08 -2.60
N ILE A 14 -4.56 -6.11 -1.79
CA ILE A 14 -4.77 -4.71 -2.17
C ILE A 14 -3.42 -4.01 -2.40
N LYS A 15 -3.35 -3.10 -3.38
CA LYS A 15 -2.18 -2.25 -3.61
C LYS A 15 -2.60 -0.80 -3.51
N SER A 16 -1.87 -0.06 -2.69
CA SER A 16 -2.19 1.34 -2.42
C SER A 16 -0.91 2.12 -2.20
N PHE A 17 -0.84 3.29 -2.82
CA PHE A 17 0.26 4.23 -2.69
C PHE A 17 -0.32 5.52 -2.15
N LEU A 18 0.37 6.19 -1.24
CA LEU A 18 -0.13 7.42 -0.65
C LEU A 18 1.02 8.30 -0.15
N ARG A 19 0.74 9.58 0.00
CA ARG A 19 1.62 10.52 0.71
C ARG A 19 0.92 10.99 1.98
N TYR A 20 1.53 10.69 3.12
CA TYR A 20 1.04 11.09 4.43
C TYR A 20 2.04 11.96 5.19
N GLY A 21 1.55 12.74 6.15
CA GLY A 21 2.35 13.64 6.99
C GLY A 21 1.57 14.24 8.16
N GLY A 22 2.10 15.33 8.73
CA GLY A 22 1.63 15.93 9.99
C GLY A 22 2.31 15.31 11.21
N GLU A 23 2.13 15.93 12.39
CA GLU A 23 2.79 15.50 13.64
C GLU A 23 2.55 14.02 13.97
N ASP A 24 1.35 13.51 13.66
CA ASP A 24 0.94 12.12 13.91
C ASP A 24 0.90 11.24 12.64
N GLY A 25 1.31 11.74 11.47
CA GLY A 25 1.23 11.01 10.20
C GLY A 25 -0.20 10.75 9.69
N GLN A 26 -1.18 11.56 10.11
CA GLN A 26 -2.60 11.35 9.83
C GLN A 26 -3.18 12.24 8.72
N GLU A 27 -2.38 13.12 8.12
CA GLU A 27 -2.79 13.96 7.00
C GLU A 27 -2.39 13.33 5.67
N LEU A 28 -3.28 13.32 4.70
CA LEU A 28 -3.07 12.70 3.40
C LEU A 28 -3.07 13.75 2.29
N ALA A 29 -1.99 13.80 1.52
CA ALA A 29 -1.92 14.66 0.33
C ALA A 29 -2.63 14.02 -0.87
N TRP A 30 -2.54 12.70 -0.99
CA TRP A 30 -3.20 11.90 -2.03
C TRP A 30 -3.17 10.42 -1.66
N VAL A 31 -4.10 9.65 -2.23
CA VAL A 31 -4.14 8.18 -2.14
C VAL A 31 -4.43 7.60 -3.51
N LEU A 32 -3.63 6.64 -3.95
CA LEU A 32 -3.85 5.84 -5.16
C LEU A 32 -4.22 4.42 -4.75
N LEU A 33 -5.40 3.97 -5.14
CA LEU A 33 -5.84 2.57 -5.04
C LEU A 33 -5.73 1.92 -6.41
N THR A 34 -5.01 0.80 -6.54
CA THR A 34 -4.60 0.31 -7.86
C THR A 34 -4.37 -1.19 -7.92
N SER A 35 -4.30 -1.74 -9.14
CA SER A 35 -3.83 -3.10 -9.40
C SER A 35 -2.30 -3.24 -9.42
N HIS A 36 -1.57 -2.12 -9.60
CA HIS A 36 -0.11 -2.09 -9.74
C HIS A 36 0.60 -2.66 -8.51
N ASN A 37 1.29 -3.80 -8.68
CA ASN A 37 2.34 -4.21 -7.75
C ASN A 37 3.56 -3.28 -7.86
N LEU A 38 4.49 -3.36 -6.90
CA LEU A 38 5.77 -2.64 -6.96
C LEU A 38 6.72 -3.34 -7.96
N SER A 39 6.53 -3.08 -9.25
CA SER A 39 7.36 -3.65 -10.32
C SER A 39 7.53 -2.68 -11.49
N LYS A 40 8.66 -2.78 -12.21
CA LYS A 40 8.90 -2.04 -13.46
C LYS A 40 7.88 -2.38 -14.54
N ALA A 41 7.39 -3.62 -14.56
CA ALA A 41 6.39 -4.05 -15.54
C ALA A 41 5.07 -3.29 -15.40
N ALA A 42 4.65 -3.02 -14.16
CA ALA A 42 3.44 -2.26 -13.85
C ALA A 42 3.65 -0.75 -13.99
N TRP A 43 4.76 -0.22 -13.45
CA TRP A 43 5.00 1.24 -13.38
C TRP A 43 5.72 1.85 -14.57
N GLY A 44 6.35 1.02 -15.38
CA GLY A 44 7.22 1.44 -16.45
C GLY A 44 8.67 1.67 -16.02
N GLU A 45 9.53 1.73 -17.03
CA GLU A 45 10.94 2.09 -16.90
C GLU A 45 11.34 2.96 -18.09
N GLU A 46 12.13 4.01 -17.84
CA GLU A 46 12.71 4.82 -18.90
C GLU A 46 13.81 4.05 -19.64
N GLN A 47 13.73 4.03 -20.96
CA GLN A 47 14.65 3.34 -21.86
C GLN A 47 15.04 4.27 -23.02
N LYS A 48 16.17 3.97 -23.67
CA LYS A 48 16.55 4.66 -24.91
C LYS A 48 15.70 4.12 -26.07
N GLY A 49 14.86 4.97 -26.63
CA GLY A 49 14.09 4.71 -27.84
C GLY A 49 14.74 5.34 -29.09
N LYS A 50 14.17 5.04 -30.25
CA LYS A 50 14.65 5.56 -31.56
C LYS A 50 14.62 7.08 -31.67
N PHE A 51 13.77 7.76 -30.90
CA PHE A 51 13.58 9.22 -30.94
C PHE A 51 13.89 9.89 -29.58
N GLY A 52 14.70 9.26 -28.73
CA GLY A 52 15.02 9.76 -27.39
C GLY A 52 14.48 8.85 -26.28
N ALA A 53 14.31 9.38 -25.08
CA ALA A 53 13.80 8.62 -23.94
C ALA A 53 12.37 8.10 -24.20
N GLN A 54 12.13 6.83 -23.87
CA GLN A 54 10.84 6.15 -23.98
C GLN A 54 10.48 5.50 -22.65
N MET A 55 9.25 5.68 -22.19
CA MET A 55 8.72 4.94 -21.04
C MET A 55 8.12 3.60 -21.50
N MET A 56 8.71 2.49 -21.07
CA MET A 56 8.27 1.14 -21.44
C MET A 56 7.44 0.51 -20.32
N ILE A 57 6.15 0.28 -20.57
CA ILE A 57 5.21 -0.40 -19.66
C ILE A 57 4.88 -1.78 -20.23
N ARG A 58 4.86 -2.83 -19.39
CA ARG A 58 4.69 -4.22 -19.84
C ARG A 58 3.33 -4.81 -19.45
N HIS A 59 2.64 -4.25 -18.47
CA HIS A 59 1.35 -4.75 -17.99
C HIS A 59 0.22 -3.75 -18.19
N TRP A 60 -0.99 -4.27 -18.32
CA TRP A 60 -2.22 -3.50 -18.22
C TRP A 60 -2.62 -3.39 -16.77
N GLU A 61 -2.70 -2.18 -16.27
CA GLU A 61 -2.99 -1.91 -14.88
C GLU A 61 -3.92 -0.69 -14.78
N LEU A 62 -4.75 -0.62 -13.74
CA LEU A 62 -5.70 0.48 -13.54
C LEU A 62 -5.78 0.86 -12.06
N GLY A 63 -5.99 2.14 -11.79
CA GLY A 63 -6.19 2.64 -10.44
C GLY A 63 -7.00 3.93 -10.41
N VAL A 64 -7.42 4.31 -9.20
CA VAL A 64 -8.16 5.54 -8.90
C VAL A 64 -7.32 6.38 -7.95
N LEU A 65 -7.04 7.63 -8.36
CA LEU A 65 -6.33 8.62 -7.56
C LEU A 65 -7.32 9.52 -6.83
N PHE A 66 -7.25 9.54 -5.51
CA PHE A 66 -8.00 10.42 -4.64
C PHE A 66 -7.12 11.60 -4.23
N VAL A 67 -7.58 12.81 -4.55
CA VAL A 67 -6.94 14.08 -4.18
C VAL A 67 -7.92 14.97 -3.41
N PRO A 68 -7.45 15.72 -2.40
CA PRO A 68 -8.30 16.67 -1.69
C PRO A 68 -8.78 17.77 -2.63
N LYS A 69 -10.02 18.22 -2.44
CA LYS A 69 -10.51 19.46 -3.07
C LYS A 69 -9.76 20.66 -2.48
N LYS A 70 -9.63 21.73 -3.26
CA LYS A 70 -9.03 22.99 -2.77
C LYS A 70 -9.73 23.45 -1.49
N GLY A 71 -8.94 23.73 -0.45
CA GLY A 71 -9.46 24.15 0.86
C GLY A 71 -9.98 23.01 1.75
N VAL A 72 -9.90 21.75 1.33
CA VAL A 72 -10.29 20.57 2.11
C VAL A 72 -9.04 19.75 2.44
N HIS A 73 -8.86 19.40 3.71
CA HIS A 73 -7.82 18.50 4.18
C HIS A 73 -8.34 17.05 4.18
N MET A 74 -7.57 16.13 3.63
CA MET A 74 -7.88 14.70 3.71
C MET A 74 -7.12 14.07 4.89
N SER A 75 -7.79 13.29 5.74
CA SER A 75 -7.18 12.68 6.93
C SER A 75 -7.70 11.27 7.19
N THR A 76 -6.88 10.43 7.81
CA THR A 76 -7.23 9.07 8.26
C THR A 76 -8.07 9.05 9.54
N THR A 77 -7.92 10.06 10.40
CA THR A 77 -8.54 10.12 11.73
C THR A 77 -10.00 10.58 11.67
N ALA A 78 -10.80 10.05 12.58
CA ALA A 78 -12.17 10.48 12.84
C ALA A 78 -12.23 11.72 13.75
N ARG A 79 -11.34 12.72 13.58
CA ARG A 79 -11.52 14.00 14.29
C ARG A 79 -12.90 14.55 13.95
N PRO A 80 -13.58 15.25 14.89
CA PRO A 80 -14.92 15.76 14.68
C PRO A 80 -14.97 16.57 13.38
N ALA A 81 -16.06 16.39 12.63
CA ALA A 81 -16.25 16.93 11.29
C ALA A 81 -16.00 18.44 11.27
N ALA A 82 -14.79 18.83 10.86
CA ALA A 82 -14.54 20.20 10.46
C ALA A 82 -15.03 20.34 9.01
N PRO A 83 -15.67 21.46 8.64
CA PRO A 83 -16.19 21.66 7.28
C PRO A 83 -15.12 21.49 6.19
N ASN A 84 -13.86 21.73 6.55
CA ASN A 84 -12.70 21.63 5.67
C ASN A 84 -11.87 20.35 5.91
N ARG A 85 -12.42 19.29 6.53
CA ARG A 85 -11.69 18.03 6.73
C ARG A 85 -12.54 16.82 6.32
N GLN A 86 -12.04 16.05 5.36
CA GLN A 86 -12.65 14.83 4.87
C GLN A 86 -11.88 13.60 5.37
N ARG A 87 -12.60 12.63 5.95
CA ARG A 87 -12.02 11.35 6.34
C ARG A 87 -11.80 10.46 5.12
N PHE A 88 -10.62 9.85 5.02
CA PHE A 88 -10.32 8.78 4.07
C PHE A 88 -10.19 7.45 4.82
N PRO A 89 -10.96 6.40 4.46
CA PRO A 89 -10.99 5.14 5.19
C PRO A 89 -9.82 4.23 4.78
N LEU A 90 -8.60 4.49 5.25
CA LEU A 90 -7.49 3.56 5.04
C LEU A 90 -7.76 2.21 5.73
N PRO A 91 -7.49 1.07 5.06
CA PRO A 91 -7.72 -0.26 5.63
C PRO A 91 -6.60 -0.74 6.56
N TYR A 92 -5.61 0.11 6.85
CA TYR A 92 -4.46 -0.13 7.71
C TYR A 92 -4.07 1.17 8.43
N GLY A 93 -3.32 1.05 9.53
CA GLY A 93 -2.89 2.20 10.35
C GLY A 93 -1.62 2.89 9.83
N LEU A 94 -1.45 4.16 10.21
CA LEU A 94 -0.26 4.97 10.00
C LEU A 94 0.21 5.58 11.34
N PRO A 95 1.52 5.82 11.55
CA PRO A 95 2.63 5.44 10.67
C PRO A 95 2.80 3.92 10.59
N THR A 96 3.45 3.43 9.53
CA THR A 96 3.72 1.99 9.38
C THR A 96 4.77 1.51 10.40
N THR A 97 4.64 0.26 10.84
CA THR A 97 5.62 -0.35 11.74
C THR A 97 6.82 -0.87 10.95
N ARG A 98 8.03 -0.44 11.31
CA ARG A 98 9.27 -0.95 10.71
C ARG A 98 9.46 -2.42 11.07
N TYR A 99 9.99 -3.20 10.13
CA TYR A 99 10.43 -4.56 10.38
C TYR A 99 11.53 -4.58 11.45
N LYS A 100 11.47 -5.56 12.35
CA LYS A 100 12.55 -5.87 13.29
C LYS A 100 13.74 -6.46 12.54
N PRO A 101 14.96 -6.43 13.11
CA PRO A 101 16.13 -7.06 12.50
C PRO A 101 15.96 -8.56 12.22
N SER A 102 15.08 -9.26 12.95
CA SER A 102 14.78 -10.68 12.76
C SER A 102 13.65 -10.97 11.77
N ASP A 103 12.94 -9.94 11.31
CA ASP A 103 11.83 -10.12 10.37
C ASP A 103 12.36 -10.33 8.95
N VAL A 104 11.69 -11.19 8.19
CA VAL A 104 12.00 -11.44 6.78
C VAL A 104 10.76 -11.21 5.93
N PRO A 105 10.89 -10.64 4.72
CA PRO A 105 9.76 -10.54 3.81
C PRO A 105 9.24 -11.94 3.44
N TRP A 106 7.94 -12.07 3.28
CA TRP A 106 7.34 -13.30 2.77
C TRP A 106 7.89 -13.62 1.38
N ARG A 107 8.25 -14.88 1.18
CA ARG A 107 8.76 -15.40 -0.07
C ARG A 107 8.05 -16.71 -0.37
N TRP A 108 7.33 -16.76 -1.48
CA TRP A 108 6.52 -17.92 -1.86
C TRP A 108 7.39 -19.13 -2.25
N ASP A 109 8.63 -18.88 -2.67
CA ASP A 109 9.61 -19.86 -3.13
C ASP A 109 10.49 -20.42 -2.00
N VAL A 110 10.29 -19.97 -0.75
CA VAL A 110 11.11 -20.38 0.40
C VAL A 110 10.32 -21.30 1.34
N ARG A 111 11.00 -22.34 1.81
CA ARG A 111 10.47 -23.24 2.84
C ARG A 111 10.60 -22.65 4.24
N PHE A 112 9.48 -22.42 4.91
CA PHE A 112 9.39 -22.02 6.30
C PHE A 112 9.12 -23.25 7.16
N LYS A 113 10.08 -23.59 8.03
CA LYS A 113 10.02 -24.77 8.90
C LYS A 113 9.15 -24.59 10.15
N LYS A 114 8.82 -23.34 10.50
CA LYS A 114 7.93 -23.06 11.63
C LYS A 114 6.48 -23.32 11.20
N PRO A 115 5.69 -24.07 11.98
CA PRO A 115 4.27 -24.25 11.70
C PRO A 115 3.53 -22.91 11.69
N ASP A 116 2.57 -22.78 10.78
CA ASP A 116 1.64 -21.66 10.71
C ASP A 116 0.53 -21.79 11.79
N ARG A 117 -0.46 -20.89 11.71
CA ARG A 117 -1.60 -20.87 12.65
C ARG A 117 -2.51 -22.10 12.59
N PHE A 118 -2.35 -22.95 11.58
CA PHE A 118 -3.11 -24.19 11.37
C PHE A 118 -2.26 -25.43 11.63
N GLY A 119 -1.00 -25.27 12.04
CA GLY A 119 -0.07 -26.37 12.32
C GLY A 119 0.66 -26.89 11.07
N HIS A 120 0.59 -26.20 9.94
CA HIS A 120 1.25 -26.60 8.70
C HIS A 120 2.55 -25.82 8.48
N CYS A 121 3.59 -26.48 8.00
CA CYS A 121 4.81 -25.81 7.52
C CYS A 121 4.67 -25.51 6.02
N SER A 122 5.28 -24.44 5.52
CA SER A 122 5.26 -24.22 4.08
C SER A 122 6.07 -25.34 3.39
N VAL A 123 5.50 -25.87 2.32
CA VAL A 123 6.17 -26.78 1.39
C VAL A 123 6.37 -25.99 0.11
N SER A 124 7.62 -25.65 -0.21
CA SER A 124 7.96 -25.04 -1.48
C SER A 124 7.87 -26.13 -2.55
N GLY A 125 6.87 -26.04 -3.43
CA GLY A 125 6.77 -26.85 -4.64
C GLY A 125 7.29 -26.07 -5.83
N LEU A 126 8.43 -26.51 -6.37
CA LEU A 126 8.63 -26.60 -7.81
C LEU A 126 8.67 -28.09 -8.13
#